data_AF-A0A1V1PB68-F1
#
_entry.id   AF-A0A1V1PB68-F1
#
_cell.length_a   1.000
_cell.length_b   1.000
_cell.length_c   1.000
_cell.angle_alpha   90.00
_cell.angle_beta   90.00
_cell.angle_gamma   90.00
#
_symmetry.space_group_name_H-M   'P 1'
#
loop_
_entity.id
_entity.type
_entity.pdbx_description
1 polymer ?
#
loop_
_entity_poly.entity_id
_entity_poly.type
_entity_poly.pdbx_seq_one_letter_code
_entity_poly.pdbx_strand_id
1 'polypeptide(L)'
;MFFDELPWIAKTSKTFYDGILFFRNNAVRDNKNVKIFVSGSATSWMLDNIVNAKGSAALRATEIIKLYPLSLFETSRYLFEKCNLSCSHEIVFEIYLCVGGIPYYLDYINPQKTWLENLHTLTSTETGLLNMNVEHDKIFSILFEKPQFHKKVVDYIATSRYGKTALEISQKIILQDKPNGKMSKTLRELVNCDILEKREQLFHKSKQAKYFIKDSFLNFYYKWLNGKKQINLSGFTDLIHSSAYRSWCGIMFELILYSHHRGVMRSLGYSQITYEHYLYHYESGNSRRQIDLIFVLPRLKTLIICEAKYRNNYELSKADIDSAYEKKQDIQAYMKRHKKSYDIKLCYITKTALNKNRAFQELLPLEMTFDQLFQSYD
;
A
#
# COMPACT_ATOMS: atom_id res chain seq x y z
N MET A 1 -28.37 5.99 15.18
CA MET A 1 -28.07 7.30 14.57
C MET A 1 -26.76 7.20 13.82
N PHE A 2 -26.70 7.64 12.56
CA PHE A 2 -25.49 7.62 11.75
C PHE A 2 -25.18 9.04 11.29
N PHE A 3 -23.96 9.49 11.57
CA PHE A 3 -23.45 10.80 11.15
C PHE A 3 -22.36 10.58 10.11
N ASP A 4 -22.71 10.86 8.85
CA ASP A 4 -21.78 10.72 7.75
C ASP A 4 -20.84 11.93 7.66
N GLU A 5 -19.55 11.69 7.42
CA GLU A 5 -18.50 12.71 7.32
C GLU A 5 -18.50 13.72 8.50
N LEU A 6 -18.54 13.19 9.72
CA LEU A 6 -18.48 14.00 10.95
C LEU A 6 -17.33 15.03 10.98
N PRO A 7 -16.11 14.76 10.45
CA PRO A 7 -15.04 15.77 10.38
C PRO A 7 -15.46 17.02 9.62
N TRP A 8 -16.26 16.87 8.57
CA TRP A 8 -16.72 18.00 7.77
C TRP A 8 -17.73 18.84 8.56
N ILE A 9 -18.68 18.18 9.23
CA ILE A 9 -19.69 18.87 10.06
C ILE A 9 -19.01 19.62 11.22
N ALA A 10 -18.06 18.97 11.89
CA ALA A 10 -17.36 19.54 13.05
C ALA A 10 -16.48 20.76 12.69
N LYS A 11 -15.96 20.83 11.45
CA LYS A 11 -15.23 22.01 10.95
C LYS A 11 -16.17 23.20 10.73
N THR A 12 -17.38 22.93 10.24
CA THR A 12 -18.36 23.97 9.92
C THR A 12 -19.09 24.49 11.17
N SER A 13 -19.24 23.65 12.20
CA SER A 13 -19.93 24.02 13.43
C SER A 13 -19.35 23.33 14.67
N LYS A 14 -18.69 24.12 15.53
CA LYS A 14 -18.20 23.64 16.84
C LYS A 14 -19.35 23.25 17.77
N THR A 15 -20.46 23.99 17.73
CA THR A 15 -21.64 23.73 18.56
C THR A 15 -22.29 22.39 18.24
N PHE A 16 -22.21 21.94 16.99
CA PHE A 16 -22.73 20.62 16.61
C PHE A 16 -21.96 19.48 17.26
N TYR A 17 -20.62 19.51 17.21
CA TYR A 17 -19.77 18.50 17.84
C TYR A 17 -20.01 18.44 19.37
N ASP A 18 -20.03 19.61 20.02
CA ASP A 18 -20.30 19.72 21.45
C ASP A 18 -21.72 19.21 21.80
N GLY A 19 -22.70 19.46 20.92
CA GLY A 19 -24.06 18.96 21.03
C GLY A 19 -24.15 17.43 20.95
N ILE A 20 -23.46 16.80 19.99
CA ILE A 20 -23.40 15.33 19.89
C ILE A 20 -22.73 14.75 21.14
N LEU A 21 -21.63 15.36 21.61
CA LEU A 21 -20.96 14.92 22.83
C LEU A 21 -21.90 14.98 24.05
N PHE A 22 -22.61 16.09 24.20
CA PHE A 22 -23.59 16.26 25.27
C PHE A 22 -24.72 15.23 25.17
N PHE A 23 -25.30 15.04 23.98
CA PHE A 23 -26.36 14.06 23.74
C PHE A 23 -25.88 12.63 24.03
N ARG A 24 -24.68 12.27 23.56
CA ARG A 24 -24.07 10.97 23.80
C ARG A 24 -23.90 10.70 25.29
N ASN A 25 -23.40 11.68 26.04
CA ASN A 25 -23.12 11.52 27.47
C ASN A 25 -24.36 11.50 28.35
N ASN A 26 -25.42 12.25 28.01
CA ASN A 26 -26.60 12.40 28.85
C ASN A 26 -27.79 11.50 28.45
N ALA A 27 -27.91 11.14 27.17
CA ALA A 27 -29.08 10.40 26.67
C ALA A 27 -28.75 8.99 26.14
N VAL A 28 -27.54 8.78 25.61
CA VAL A 28 -27.18 7.51 24.93
C VAL A 28 -26.34 6.58 25.79
N ARG A 29 -25.44 7.12 26.62
CA ARG A 29 -24.43 6.33 27.36
C ARG A 29 -25.03 5.10 28.07
N ASP A 30 -26.15 5.28 28.74
CA ASP A 30 -26.79 4.25 29.56
C ASP A 30 -28.02 3.61 28.85
N ASN A 31 -28.31 4.01 27.61
CA ASN A 31 -29.44 3.53 26.82
C ASN A 31 -28.99 2.48 25.78
N LYS A 32 -29.32 1.21 26.04
CA LYS A 32 -28.94 0.08 25.16
C LYS A 32 -29.63 0.10 23.79
N ASN A 33 -30.75 0.81 23.64
CA ASN A 33 -31.55 0.85 22.42
C ASN A 33 -31.04 1.88 21.40
N VAL A 34 -30.07 2.71 21.77
CA VAL A 34 -29.53 3.75 20.90
C VAL A 34 -28.04 3.52 20.66
N LYS A 35 -27.64 3.51 19.40
CA LYS A 35 -26.24 3.49 18.97
C LYS A 35 -25.94 4.71 18.09
N ILE A 36 -24.75 5.27 18.26
CA ILE A 36 -24.22 6.34 17.44
C ILE A 36 -23.11 5.76 16.59
N PHE A 37 -23.25 5.90 15.28
CA PHE A 37 -22.23 5.59 14.29
C PHE A 37 -21.75 6.90 13.68
N VAL A 38 -20.44 7.02 13.50
CA VAL A 38 -19.82 8.17 12.86
C VAL A 38 -18.90 7.65 11.76
N SER A 39 -18.94 8.28 10.60
CA SER A 39 -17.97 8.03 9.53
C SER A 39 -17.13 9.29 9.30
N GLY A 40 -16.07 9.11 8.53
CA GLY A 40 -15.29 10.20 7.99
C GLY A 40 -13.99 9.65 7.42
N SER A 41 -13.48 10.34 6.42
CA SER A 41 -12.12 10.08 5.93
C SER A 41 -11.12 10.10 7.09
N ALA A 42 -10.07 9.27 7.02
CA ALA A 42 -9.06 9.04 8.07
C ALA A 42 -8.10 10.22 8.30
N THR A 43 -8.66 11.42 8.35
CA THR A 43 -7.99 12.69 8.61
C THR A 43 -7.37 12.71 10.01
N SER A 44 -6.36 13.57 10.22
CA SER A 44 -5.86 13.86 11.57
C SER A 44 -6.98 14.21 12.53
N TRP A 45 -8.04 14.87 12.05
CA TRP A 45 -9.16 15.25 12.91
C TRP A 45 -9.88 14.03 13.49
N MET A 46 -10.23 13.02 12.68
CA MET A 46 -10.83 11.77 13.18
C MET A 46 -9.94 11.09 14.19
N LEU A 47 -8.64 11.06 13.89
CA LEU A 47 -7.68 10.40 14.77
C LEU A 47 -7.51 11.14 16.09
N ASP A 48 -7.43 12.46 16.08
CA ASP A 48 -7.18 13.25 17.28
C ASP A 48 -8.45 13.40 18.14
N ASN A 49 -9.64 13.49 17.52
CA ASN A 49 -10.90 13.83 18.22
C ASN A 49 -11.82 12.62 18.48
N ILE A 50 -11.66 11.51 17.76
CA ILE A 50 -12.51 10.31 17.92
C ILE A 50 -11.69 9.10 18.38
N VAL A 51 -10.58 8.80 17.71
CA VAL A 51 -9.79 7.58 17.96
C VAL A 51 -8.85 7.72 19.16
N ASN A 52 -8.02 8.76 19.16
CA ASN A 52 -7.04 9.06 20.21
C ASN A 52 -7.56 10.08 21.23
N ALA A 53 -8.86 10.36 21.18
CA ALA A 53 -9.48 11.37 22.01
C ALA A 53 -9.25 11.06 23.50
N LYS A 54 -8.73 12.05 24.26
CA LYS A 54 -8.41 11.91 25.68
C LYS A 54 -9.39 12.71 26.54
N GLY A 55 -9.70 12.19 27.72
CA GLY A 55 -10.56 12.84 28.71
C GLY A 55 -12.03 12.42 28.60
N SER A 56 -12.80 12.73 29.65
CA SER A 56 -14.24 12.45 29.74
C SER A 56 -15.10 13.32 28.82
N ALA A 57 -14.54 14.42 28.31
CA ALA A 57 -15.19 15.38 27.42
C ALA A 57 -14.88 15.14 25.93
N ALA A 58 -14.72 13.88 25.52
CA ALA A 58 -14.44 13.53 24.12
C ALA A 58 -15.39 12.46 23.59
N LEU A 59 -15.73 12.54 22.30
CA LEU A 59 -16.50 11.52 21.58
C LEU A 59 -15.64 10.30 21.29
N ARG A 60 -15.17 9.64 22.35
CA ARG A 60 -14.35 8.43 22.23
C ARG A 60 -15.17 7.31 21.60
N ALA A 61 -14.68 6.80 20.48
CA ALA A 61 -15.21 5.61 19.85
C ALA A 61 -15.09 4.41 20.81
N THR A 62 -16.18 3.65 20.97
CA THR A 62 -16.13 2.36 21.68
C THR A 62 -15.60 1.26 20.77
N GLU A 63 -15.93 1.33 19.48
CA GLU A 63 -15.47 0.42 18.44
C GLU A 63 -15.00 1.24 17.24
N ILE A 64 -13.96 0.76 16.56
CA ILE A 64 -13.39 1.42 15.38
C ILE A 64 -13.36 0.41 14.23
N ILE A 65 -14.05 0.74 13.14
CA ILE A 65 -14.01 -0.02 11.90
C ILE A 65 -13.17 0.79 10.91
N LYS A 66 -11.94 0.34 10.63
CA LYS A 66 -11.15 0.89 9.54
C LYS A 66 -11.44 0.11 8.27
N LEU A 67 -12.02 0.78 7.27
CA LEU A 67 -12.20 0.24 5.93
C LEU A 67 -10.90 0.42 5.15
N TYR A 68 -10.42 -0.66 4.55
CA TYR A 68 -9.27 -0.67 3.66
C TYR A 68 -9.76 -0.84 2.22
N PRO A 69 -8.94 -0.48 1.21
CA PRO A 69 -9.16 -0.99 -0.15
C PRO A 69 -9.32 -2.52 -0.13
N LEU A 70 -10.17 -3.02 -1.01
CA LEU A 70 -10.33 -4.45 -1.24
C LEU A 70 -8.96 -5.08 -1.54
N SER A 71 -8.71 -6.29 -1.06
CA SER A 71 -7.58 -7.12 -1.46
C SER A 71 -7.74 -7.63 -2.90
N LEU A 72 -6.71 -8.30 -3.44
CA LEU A 72 -6.80 -8.94 -4.76
C LEU A 72 -7.93 -9.99 -4.84
N PHE A 73 -8.10 -10.79 -3.78
CA PHE A 73 -9.22 -11.74 -3.67
C PHE A 73 -10.57 -11.03 -3.69
N GLU A 74 -10.75 -10.02 -2.84
CA GLU A 74 -12.00 -9.27 -2.77
C GLU A 74 -12.27 -8.47 -4.04
N THR A 75 -11.23 -7.94 -4.70
CA THR A 75 -11.34 -7.25 -5.99
C THR A 75 -11.80 -8.21 -7.08
N SER A 76 -11.20 -9.40 -7.17
CA SER A 76 -11.62 -10.44 -8.12
C SER A 76 -13.09 -10.81 -7.91
N ARG A 77 -13.48 -11.02 -6.64
CA ARG A 77 -14.85 -11.32 -6.27
C ARG A 77 -15.81 -10.17 -6.59
N TYR A 78 -15.42 -8.92 -6.31
CA TYR A 78 -16.22 -7.73 -6.58
C TYR A 78 -16.47 -7.56 -8.08
N LEU A 79 -15.42 -7.70 -8.91
CA LEU A 79 -15.53 -7.62 -10.36
C LEU A 79 -16.48 -8.69 -10.90
N PHE A 80 -16.39 -9.92 -10.38
CA PHE A 80 -17.27 -11.01 -10.78
C PHE A 80 -18.72 -10.78 -10.34
N GLU A 81 -18.95 -10.53 -9.05
CA GLU A 81 -20.31 -10.49 -8.45
C GLU A 81 -21.06 -9.18 -8.69
N LYS A 82 -20.34 -8.04 -8.76
CA LYS A 82 -20.95 -6.70 -8.87
C LYS A 82 -20.79 -6.09 -10.26
N CYS A 83 -19.62 -6.23 -10.87
CA CYS A 83 -19.35 -5.65 -12.19
C CYS A 83 -19.70 -6.61 -13.34
N ASN A 84 -20.09 -7.87 -13.04
CA ASN A 84 -20.34 -8.92 -14.03
C ASN A 84 -19.16 -9.12 -15.00
N LEU A 85 -17.93 -8.98 -14.49
CA LEU A 85 -16.69 -9.16 -15.23
C LEU A 85 -15.98 -10.42 -14.75
N SER A 86 -16.02 -11.47 -15.59
CA SER A 86 -15.23 -12.68 -15.40
C SER A 86 -13.91 -12.57 -16.17
N CYS A 87 -12.78 -12.50 -15.48
CA CYS A 87 -11.45 -12.38 -16.08
C CYS A 87 -10.39 -13.15 -15.29
N SER A 88 -9.20 -13.33 -15.88
CA SER A 88 -8.10 -14.03 -15.21
C SER A 88 -7.51 -13.18 -14.07
N HIS A 89 -6.82 -13.83 -13.13
CA HIS A 89 -6.12 -13.14 -12.05
C HIS A 89 -5.10 -12.11 -12.56
N GLU A 90 -4.48 -12.33 -13.72
CA GLU A 90 -3.60 -11.34 -14.34
C GLU A 90 -4.36 -10.06 -14.70
N ILE A 91 -5.55 -10.17 -15.29
CA ILE A 91 -6.36 -8.99 -15.61
C ILE A 91 -6.83 -8.30 -14.33
N VAL A 92 -7.27 -9.05 -13.31
CA VAL A 92 -7.60 -8.46 -12.00
C VAL A 92 -6.41 -7.72 -11.41
N PHE A 93 -5.21 -8.29 -11.51
CA PHE A 93 -4.00 -7.66 -11.01
C PHE A 93 -3.64 -6.41 -11.81
N GLU A 94 -3.75 -6.42 -13.15
CA GLU A 94 -3.54 -5.21 -13.97
C GLU A 94 -4.53 -4.10 -13.61
N ILE A 95 -5.81 -4.43 -13.39
CA ILE A 95 -6.81 -3.50 -12.86
C ILE A 95 -6.33 -2.94 -11.51
N TYR A 96 -5.94 -3.83 -10.59
CA TYR A 96 -5.47 -3.46 -9.26
C TYR A 96 -4.21 -2.58 -9.29
N LEU A 97 -3.30 -2.79 -10.25
CA LEU A 97 -2.10 -1.98 -10.42
C LEU A 97 -2.44 -0.54 -10.80
N CYS A 98 -3.48 -0.34 -11.61
CA CYS A 98 -3.84 0.95 -12.16
C CYS A 98 -4.83 1.73 -11.30
N VAL A 99 -5.78 1.05 -10.65
CA VAL A 99 -6.87 1.72 -9.90
C VAL A 99 -7.04 1.20 -8.46
N GLY A 100 -6.35 0.12 -8.08
CA GLY A 100 -6.44 -0.47 -6.75
C GLY A 100 -7.76 -1.16 -6.47
N GLY A 101 -7.93 -1.64 -5.23
CA GLY A 101 -9.17 -2.27 -4.77
C GLY A 101 -10.20 -1.25 -4.27
N ILE A 102 -10.42 -0.14 -4.98
CA ILE A 102 -11.35 0.91 -4.56
C ILE A 102 -12.72 0.64 -5.21
N PRO A 103 -13.76 0.21 -4.47
CA PRO A 103 -15.05 -0.17 -5.06
C PRO A 103 -15.64 0.90 -6.00
N TYR A 104 -15.55 2.18 -5.58
CA TYR A 104 -16.02 3.31 -6.38
C TYR A 104 -15.33 3.42 -7.75
N TYR A 105 -14.06 3.05 -7.88
CA TYR A 105 -13.38 3.04 -9.17
C TYR A 105 -13.73 1.79 -9.98
N LEU A 106 -13.90 0.65 -9.32
CA LEU A 106 -14.26 -0.62 -9.94
C LEU A 106 -15.67 -0.60 -10.55
N ASP A 107 -16.61 0.14 -9.95
CA ASP A 107 -17.99 0.30 -10.45
C ASP A 107 -18.06 0.90 -11.87
N TYR A 108 -17.02 1.61 -12.29
CA TYR A 108 -16.96 2.24 -13.62
C TYR A 108 -16.31 1.34 -14.67
N ILE A 109 -15.90 0.13 -14.30
CA ILE A 109 -15.39 -0.86 -15.24
C ILE A 109 -16.57 -1.47 -16.00
N ASN A 110 -16.58 -1.28 -17.32
CA ASN A 110 -17.58 -1.83 -18.20
C ASN A 110 -17.17 -3.26 -18.64
N PRO A 111 -17.96 -4.30 -18.33
CA PRO A 111 -17.63 -5.68 -18.66
C PRO A 111 -17.68 -5.98 -20.17
N GLN A 112 -18.27 -5.10 -20.98
CA GLN A 112 -18.32 -5.23 -22.45
C GLN A 112 -17.08 -4.64 -23.15
N LYS A 113 -16.15 -4.07 -22.38
CA LYS A 113 -14.90 -3.48 -22.87
C LYS A 113 -13.72 -4.29 -22.38
N THR A 114 -12.67 -4.34 -23.19
CA THR A 114 -11.37 -4.83 -22.74
C THR A 114 -10.84 -3.98 -21.59
N TRP A 115 -9.90 -4.51 -20.81
CA TRP A 115 -9.26 -3.73 -19.75
C TRP A 115 -8.62 -2.46 -20.31
N LEU A 116 -7.99 -2.53 -21.48
CA LEU A 116 -7.35 -1.38 -22.12
C LEU A 116 -8.34 -0.26 -22.46
N GLU A 117 -9.50 -0.62 -23.01
CA GLU A 117 -10.56 0.34 -23.35
C GLU A 117 -11.17 0.96 -22.09
N ASN A 118 -11.31 0.17 -21.02
CA ASN A 118 -11.72 0.67 -19.71
C ASN A 118 -10.70 1.66 -19.15
N LEU A 119 -9.41 1.30 -19.13
CA LEU A 119 -8.33 2.16 -18.66
C LEU A 119 -8.30 3.49 -19.42
N HIS A 120 -8.36 3.44 -20.75
CA HIS A 120 -8.44 4.63 -21.60
C HIS A 120 -9.67 5.49 -21.26
N THR A 121 -10.85 4.86 -21.12
CA THR A 121 -12.10 5.57 -20.77
C THR A 121 -11.95 6.25 -19.41
N LEU A 122 -11.44 5.54 -18.40
CA LEU A 122 -11.30 6.02 -17.04
C LEU A 122 -10.32 7.19 -16.94
N THR A 123 -9.18 7.14 -17.63
CA THR A 123 -8.08 8.09 -17.37
C THR A 123 -7.88 9.17 -18.43
N SER A 124 -8.28 8.93 -19.68
CA SER A 124 -7.80 9.71 -20.82
C SER A 124 -8.92 10.32 -21.68
N THR A 125 -10.17 10.10 -21.31
CA THR A 125 -11.33 10.82 -21.87
C THR A 125 -11.69 12.01 -20.98
N GLU A 126 -12.28 13.07 -21.56
CA GLU A 126 -12.66 14.29 -20.83
C GLU A 126 -13.61 14.00 -19.66
N THR A 127 -14.49 13.03 -19.82
CA THR A 127 -15.48 12.60 -18.82
C THR A 127 -15.01 11.42 -17.97
N GLY A 128 -13.77 10.96 -18.15
CA GLY A 128 -13.20 9.85 -17.38
C GLY A 128 -13.19 10.13 -15.89
N LEU A 129 -13.63 9.16 -15.08
CA LEU A 129 -13.65 9.31 -13.63
C LEU A 129 -12.28 9.65 -13.06
N LEU A 130 -11.26 8.92 -13.52
CA LEU A 130 -9.87 9.05 -13.11
C LEU A 130 -9.10 9.93 -14.09
N ASN A 131 -9.76 10.95 -14.65
CA ASN A 131 -9.18 11.81 -15.67
C ASN A 131 -7.83 12.35 -15.19
N MET A 132 -6.79 12.07 -15.97
CA MET A 132 -5.40 12.37 -15.62
C MET A 132 -5.14 13.85 -15.37
N ASN A 133 -5.93 14.77 -15.93
CA ASN A 133 -5.72 16.21 -15.73
C ASN A 133 -6.35 16.74 -14.44
N VAL A 134 -7.23 15.96 -13.79
CA VAL A 134 -8.08 16.48 -12.71
C VAL A 134 -8.07 15.58 -11.47
N GLU A 135 -8.15 14.27 -11.63
CA GLU A 135 -8.38 13.36 -10.51
C GLU A 135 -7.23 13.37 -9.50
N HIS A 136 -6.00 13.46 -9.99
CA HIS A 136 -4.83 13.62 -9.13
C HIS A 136 -5.01 14.76 -8.11
N ASP A 137 -5.47 15.94 -8.56
CA ASP A 137 -5.63 17.10 -7.69
C ASP A 137 -6.89 17.03 -6.83
N LYS A 138 -7.94 16.36 -7.33
CA LYS A 138 -9.17 16.09 -6.58
C LYS A 138 -8.92 15.18 -5.37
N ILE A 139 -8.14 14.12 -5.52
CA ILE A 139 -7.80 13.20 -4.41
C ILE A 139 -7.22 13.99 -3.22
N PHE A 140 -6.26 14.87 -3.47
CA PHE A 140 -5.66 15.66 -2.39
C PHE A 140 -6.62 16.71 -1.82
N SER A 141 -7.42 17.38 -2.65
CA SER A 141 -8.34 18.44 -2.20
C SER A 141 -9.49 17.91 -1.35
N ILE A 142 -9.96 16.69 -1.62
CA ILE A 142 -10.99 16.01 -0.84
C ILE A 142 -10.42 15.54 0.51
N LEU A 143 -9.22 14.96 0.51
CA LEU A 143 -8.67 14.30 1.70
C LEU A 143 -7.99 15.26 2.70
N PHE A 144 -7.49 16.42 2.24
CA PHE A 144 -6.64 17.27 3.08
C PHE A 144 -7.05 18.74 3.03
N GLU A 145 -6.99 19.40 4.20
CA GLU A 145 -7.18 20.86 4.32
C GLU A 145 -6.08 21.67 3.62
N LYS A 146 -4.87 21.10 3.56
CA LYS A 146 -3.68 21.73 2.94
C LYS A 146 -3.19 20.86 1.78
N PRO A 147 -3.99 20.71 0.71
CA PRO A 147 -3.73 19.74 -0.34
C PRO A 147 -2.40 19.98 -1.03
N GLN A 148 -2.03 21.24 -1.25
CA GLN A 148 -0.80 21.61 -1.96
C GLN A 148 0.48 21.11 -1.26
N PHE A 149 0.53 21.15 0.07
CA PHE A 149 1.70 20.66 0.80
C PHE A 149 1.78 19.13 0.80
N HIS A 150 0.64 18.45 0.91
CA HIS A 150 0.55 16.99 0.80
C HIS A 150 0.99 16.51 -0.57
N LYS A 151 0.46 17.14 -1.63
CA LYS A 151 0.84 16.90 -3.03
C LYS A 151 2.34 17.05 -3.24
N LYS A 152 2.96 18.16 -2.80
CA LYS A 152 4.42 18.36 -2.90
C LYS A 152 5.24 17.22 -2.26
N VAL A 153 4.77 16.70 -1.11
CA VAL A 153 5.42 15.56 -0.44
C VAL A 153 5.34 14.30 -1.31
N VAL A 154 4.15 13.99 -1.83
CA VAL A 154 3.95 12.81 -2.67
C VAL A 154 4.70 12.94 -4.01
N ASP A 155 4.68 14.12 -4.65
CA ASP A 155 5.44 14.41 -5.87
C ASP A 155 6.94 14.10 -5.68
N TYR A 156 7.53 14.48 -4.55
CA TYR A 156 8.92 14.18 -4.28
C TYR A 156 9.17 12.69 -4.03
N ILE A 157 8.30 12.02 -3.29
CA ILE A 157 8.42 10.56 -3.07
C ILE A 157 8.31 9.81 -4.40
N ALA A 158 7.43 10.23 -5.30
CA ALA A 158 7.22 9.62 -6.63
C ALA A 158 8.48 9.58 -7.49
N THR A 159 9.46 10.45 -7.22
CA THR A 159 10.76 10.46 -7.93
C THR A 159 11.67 9.28 -7.58
N SER A 160 11.33 8.49 -6.56
CA SER A 160 12.15 7.38 -6.07
C SER A 160 11.40 6.06 -6.07
N ARG A 161 11.95 5.08 -6.79
CA ARG A 161 11.51 3.67 -6.69
C ARG A 161 11.67 3.12 -5.26
N TYR A 162 12.70 3.58 -4.54
CA TYR A 162 13.12 2.99 -3.26
C TYR A 162 12.52 3.69 -2.05
N GLY A 163 11.48 4.49 -2.28
CA GLY A 163 10.89 5.36 -1.27
C GLY A 163 11.85 6.46 -0.84
N LYS A 164 11.43 7.24 0.15
CA LYS A 164 12.23 8.32 0.78
C LYS A 164 12.12 8.27 2.28
N THR A 165 13.20 8.55 2.98
CA THR A 165 13.20 8.77 4.43
C THR A 165 12.55 10.11 4.78
N ALA A 166 12.04 10.24 6.01
CA ALA A 166 11.53 11.52 6.49
C ALA A 166 12.59 12.64 6.41
N LEU A 167 13.88 12.30 6.57
CA LEU A 167 14.98 13.25 6.47
C LEU A 167 15.16 13.75 5.03
N GLU A 168 15.20 12.87 4.04
CA GLU A 168 15.31 13.27 2.63
C GLU A 168 14.13 14.15 2.19
N ILE A 169 12.91 13.79 2.59
CA ILE A 169 11.70 14.57 2.30
C ILE A 169 11.78 15.94 2.96
N SER A 170 12.15 15.97 4.24
CA SER A 170 12.32 17.20 5.00
C SER A 170 13.38 18.09 4.36
N GLN A 171 14.55 17.57 4.02
CA GLN A 171 15.61 18.36 3.40
C GLN A 171 15.15 18.95 2.07
N LYS A 172 14.51 18.17 1.19
CA LYS A 172 14.05 18.69 -0.10
C LYS A 172 12.97 19.76 0.03
N ILE A 173 12.01 19.57 0.93
CA ILE A 173 10.81 20.42 1.04
C ILE A 173 11.01 21.59 2.01
N ILE A 174 11.76 21.42 3.10
CA ILE A 174 12.05 22.49 4.07
C ILE A 174 13.04 23.51 3.49
N LEU A 175 13.95 23.10 2.61
CA LEU A 175 14.74 24.06 1.82
C LEU A 175 13.87 24.98 0.95
N GLN A 176 12.60 24.63 0.74
CA GLN A 176 11.60 25.43 0.03
C GLN A 176 10.60 26.13 0.98
N ASP A 177 10.44 25.69 2.24
CA ASP A 177 9.43 26.16 3.22
C ASP A 177 9.95 26.09 4.69
N LYS A 178 9.82 27.15 5.50
CA LYS A 178 10.40 27.24 6.89
C LYS A 178 10.02 26.04 7.82
N PRO A 179 10.96 25.56 8.68
CA PRO A 179 10.83 24.34 9.48
C PRO A 179 9.89 24.47 10.69
N ASN A 180 8.61 24.10 10.56
CA ASN A 180 7.66 24.22 11.68
C ASN A 180 6.81 22.95 11.85
N GLY A 181 7.30 21.81 12.34
CA GLY A 181 6.49 20.65 12.81
C GLY A 181 5.47 20.02 11.83
N LYS A 182 5.31 20.57 10.63
CA LYS A 182 4.28 20.26 9.62
C LYS A 182 4.57 18.92 8.96
N MET A 183 5.84 18.60 8.71
CA MET A 183 6.22 17.40 7.97
C MET A 183 5.77 16.10 8.67
N SER A 184 6.00 15.97 9.97
CA SER A 184 5.57 14.78 10.71
C SER A 184 4.05 14.65 10.76
N LYS A 185 3.30 15.76 10.78
CA LYS A 185 1.84 15.73 10.68
C LYS A 185 1.40 15.27 9.28
N THR A 186 1.94 15.88 8.23
CA THR A 186 1.63 15.54 6.83
C THR A 186 1.96 14.08 6.50
N LEU A 187 3.12 13.57 6.91
CA LEU A 187 3.46 12.16 6.68
C LEU A 187 2.50 11.21 7.42
N ARG A 188 2.07 11.56 8.64
CA ARG A 188 1.04 10.79 9.34
C ARG A 188 -0.29 10.84 8.60
N GLU A 189 -0.75 12.02 8.18
CA GLU A 189 -1.99 12.20 7.41
C GLU A 189 -1.98 11.35 6.14
N LEU A 190 -0.90 11.42 5.36
CA LEU A 190 -0.73 10.64 4.13
C LEU A 190 -0.73 9.13 4.39
N VAL A 191 -0.13 8.66 5.49
CA VAL A 191 -0.14 7.23 5.86
C VAL A 191 -1.52 6.80 6.35
N ASN A 192 -2.21 7.63 7.11
CA ASN A 192 -3.52 7.31 7.66
C ASN A 192 -4.60 7.21 6.58
N CYS A 193 -4.50 8.05 5.55
CA CYS A 193 -5.34 8.01 4.34
C CYS A 193 -4.89 6.95 3.32
N ASP A 194 -3.95 6.06 3.65
CA ASP A 194 -3.44 5.00 2.78
C ASP A 194 -2.85 5.48 1.43
N ILE A 195 -2.53 6.78 1.31
CA ILE A 195 -1.77 7.32 0.16
C ILE A 195 -0.31 6.88 0.23
N LEU A 196 0.28 6.91 1.43
CA LEU A 196 1.63 6.45 1.68
C LEU A 196 1.64 5.22 2.59
N GLU A 197 2.67 4.40 2.44
CA GLU A 197 3.03 3.36 3.40
C GLU A 197 4.39 3.69 4.01
N LYS A 198 4.47 3.62 5.35
CA LYS A 198 5.73 3.70 6.08
C LYS A 198 6.27 2.28 6.28
N ARG A 199 7.44 1.98 5.71
CA ARG A 199 8.13 0.70 5.90
C ARG A 199 9.34 0.87 6.79
N GLU A 200 9.42 0.05 7.82
CA GLU A 200 10.51 0.10 8.80
C GLU A 200 11.70 -0.72 8.31
N GLN A 201 12.90 -0.20 8.54
CA GLN A 201 14.14 -0.96 8.33
C GLN A 201 14.19 -2.09 9.37
N LEU A 202 14.67 -3.26 8.96
CA LEU A 202 14.87 -4.41 9.85
C LEU A 202 15.50 -4.01 11.19
N PHE A 203 14.86 -4.38 12.31
CA PHE A 203 15.26 -4.04 13.69
C PHE A 203 15.37 -2.54 14.05
N HIS A 204 14.86 -1.64 13.22
CA HIS A 204 14.85 -0.18 13.48
C HIS A 204 13.45 0.42 13.35
N LYS A 205 12.97 1.05 14.42
CA LYS A 205 11.56 1.46 14.54
C LYS A 205 11.19 2.85 13.97
N SER A 206 12.11 3.68 13.46
CA SER A 206 11.69 5.00 12.93
C SER A 206 12.67 5.78 12.04
N LYS A 207 13.93 5.97 12.46
CA LYS A 207 14.82 6.94 11.79
C LYS A 207 15.20 6.58 10.35
N GLN A 208 15.24 5.28 10.05
CA GLN A 208 15.57 4.75 8.72
C GLN A 208 14.33 4.25 7.97
N ALA A 209 13.13 4.50 8.51
CA ALA A 209 11.92 4.12 7.81
C ALA A 209 11.78 4.94 6.52
N LYS A 210 11.31 4.28 5.48
CA LYS A 210 11.06 4.89 4.17
C LYS A 210 9.57 4.93 3.89
N TYR A 211 9.15 5.97 3.18
CA TYR A 211 7.79 6.20 2.75
C TYR A 211 7.69 5.87 1.26
N PHE A 212 6.67 5.10 0.91
CA PHE A 212 6.35 4.66 -0.46
C PHE A 212 4.93 5.10 -0.80
N ILE A 213 4.67 5.36 -2.07
CA ILE A 213 3.28 5.57 -2.53
C ILE A 213 2.59 4.20 -2.47
N LYS A 214 1.52 4.13 -1.70
CA LYS A 214 0.71 2.93 -1.51
C LYS A 214 -0.48 2.89 -2.45
N ASP A 215 -1.06 4.05 -2.73
CA ASP A 215 -2.20 4.17 -3.64
C ASP A 215 -1.81 3.74 -5.07
N SER A 216 -2.56 2.79 -5.62
CA SER A 216 -2.31 2.23 -6.96
C SER A 216 -2.48 3.27 -8.06
N PHE A 217 -3.55 4.08 -7.98
CA PHE A 217 -3.84 5.08 -9.00
C PHE A 217 -2.78 6.18 -9.01
N LEU A 218 -2.36 6.69 -7.86
CA LEU A 218 -1.28 7.66 -7.78
C LEU A 218 0.03 7.08 -8.31
N ASN A 219 0.39 5.83 -7.97
CA ASN A 219 1.56 5.17 -8.56
C ASN A 219 1.48 5.10 -10.09
N PHE A 220 0.34 4.67 -10.63
CA PHE A 220 0.10 4.61 -12.07
C PHE A 220 0.15 5.99 -12.72
N TYR A 221 -0.49 6.97 -12.11
CA TYR A 221 -0.53 8.35 -12.53
C TYR A 221 0.87 8.95 -12.65
N TYR A 222 1.66 8.93 -11.57
CA TYR A 222 3.01 9.50 -11.58
C TYR A 222 3.93 8.83 -12.59
N LYS A 223 3.76 7.52 -12.80
CA LYS A 223 4.64 6.77 -13.70
C LYS A 223 4.28 6.94 -15.18
N TRP A 224 2.99 6.98 -15.50
CA TRP A 224 2.53 6.80 -16.88
C TRP A 224 1.69 7.96 -17.42
N LEU A 225 0.96 8.66 -16.56
CA LEU A 225 0.03 9.71 -16.96
C LEU A 225 0.62 11.11 -16.80
N ASN A 226 1.37 11.35 -15.72
CA ASN A 226 1.86 12.67 -15.36
C ASN A 226 2.70 13.30 -16.49
N GLY A 227 2.39 14.55 -16.84
CA GLY A 227 3.06 15.30 -17.89
C GLY A 227 2.70 14.89 -19.32
N LYS A 228 1.80 13.92 -19.53
CA LYS A 228 1.23 13.61 -20.85
C LYS A 228 0.02 14.50 -21.11
N LYS A 229 -0.18 14.93 -22.36
CA LYS A 229 -1.35 15.73 -22.76
C LYS A 229 -2.60 14.87 -22.98
N GLN A 230 -2.41 13.73 -23.64
CA GLN A 230 -3.43 12.73 -23.90
C GLN A 230 -2.73 11.40 -24.22
N ILE A 231 -3.40 10.28 -23.92
CA ILE A 231 -2.97 8.94 -24.33
C ILE A 231 -4.19 8.31 -24.98
N ASN A 232 -4.08 7.95 -26.26
CA ASN A 232 -5.13 7.22 -26.97
C ASN A 232 -5.00 5.71 -26.74
N LEU A 233 -5.95 4.93 -27.27
CA LEU A 233 -5.95 3.48 -27.08
C LEU A 233 -4.67 2.80 -27.60
N SER A 234 -4.17 3.19 -28.78
CA SER A 234 -2.91 2.66 -29.32
C SER A 234 -1.71 2.98 -28.42
N GLY A 235 -1.66 4.18 -27.85
CA GLY A 235 -0.61 4.57 -26.90
C GLY A 235 -0.62 3.72 -25.63
N PHE A 236 -1.80 3.31 -25.15
CA PHE A 236 -1.89 2.35 -24.05
C PHE A 236 -1.47 0.94 -24.47
N THR A 237 -1.82 0.50 -25.68
CA THR A 237 -1.34 -0.80 -26.22
C THR A 237 0.19 -0.85 -26.22
N ASP A 238 0.84 0.17 -26.79
CA ASP A 238 2.30 0.26 -26.84
C ASP A 238 2.92 0.29 -25.44
N LEU A 239 2.27 1.01 -24.51
CA LEU A 239 2.71 1.10 -23.13
C LEU A 239 2.69 -0.27 -22.44
N ILE A 240 1.59 -1.01 -22.49
CA ILE A 240 1.45 -2.30 -21.79
C ILE A 240 2.44 -3.34 -22.34
N HIS A 241 2.72 -3.32 -23.64
CA HIS A 241 3.70 -4.23 -24.25
C HIS A 241 5.17 -3.81 -24.02
N SER A 242 5.42 -2.60 -23.52
CA SER A 242 6.78 -2.11 -23.30
C SER A 242 7.53 -2.90 -22.21
N SER A 243 8.86 -2.96 -22.33
CA SER A 243 9.74 -3.49 -21.27
C SER A 243 9.67 -2.66 -19.99
N ALA A 244 9.42 -1.36 -20.12
CA ALA A 244 9.27 -0.44 -19.00
C ALA A 244 8.02 -0.75 -18.17
N TYR A 245 6.89 -1.06 -18.81
CA TYR A 245 5.66 -1.46 -18.11
C TYR A 245 5.81 -2.80 -17.40
N ARG A 246 6.42 -3.79 -18.05
CA ARG A 246 6.74 -5.08 -17.41
C ARG A 246 7.64 -4.92 -16.19
N SER A 247 8.65 -4.04 -16.28
CA SER A 247 9.52 -3.72 -15.15
C SER A 247 8.76 -3.05 -14.02
N TRP A 248 7.84 -2.12 -14.34
CA TRP A 248 6.97 -1.48 -13.36
C TRP A 248 6.01 -2.45 -12.69
N CYS A 249 5.43 -3.41 -13.42
CA CYS A 249 4.59 -4.47 -12.84
C CYS A 249 5.35 -5.28 -11.78
N GLY A 250 6.63 -5.59 -12.02
CA GLY A 250 7.48 -6.24 -11.00
C GLY A 250 7.65 -5.40 -9.74
N ILE A 251 7.87 -4.09 -9.89
CA ILE A 251 7.98 -3.15 -8.76
C ILE A 251 6.65 -3.07 -8.00
N MET A 252 5.54 -2.96 -8.71
CA MET A 252 4.22 -2.91 -8.09
C MET A 252 3.87 -4.23 -7.40
N PHE A 253 4.32 -5.36 -7.93
CA PHE A 253 4.17 -6.66 -7.28
C PHE A 253 4.90 -6.67 -5.93
N GLU A 254 6.16 -6.21 -5.87
CA GLU A 254 6.89 -6.02 -4.61
C GLU A 254 6.11 -5.11 -3.64
N LEU A 255 5.53 -4.00 -4.13
CA LEU A 255 4.76 -3.07 -3.30
C LEU A 255 3.48 -3.70 -2.73
N ILE A 256 2.72 -4.39 -3.58
CA ILE A 256 1.43 -5.01 -3.25
C ILE A 256 1.58 -6.13 -2.22
N LEU A 257 2.68 -6.88 -2.27
CA LEU A 257 2.97 -7.92 -1.29
C LEU A 257 3.05 -7.41 0.15
N TYR A 258 3.43 -6.14 0.37
CA TYR A 258 3.35 -5.54 1.71
C TYR A 258 1.92 -5.36 2.17
N SER A 259 1.00 -4.94 1.29
CA SER A 259 -0.43 -4.84 1.64
C SER A 259 -1.11 -6.20 1.73
N HIS A 260 -0.55 -7.23 1.08
CA HIS A 260 -1.06 -8.61 1.07
C HIS A 260 -0.23 -9.57 1.95
N HIS A 261 0.53 -9.02 2.90
CA HIS A 261 1.49 -9.78 3.71
C HIS A 261 0.84 -10.95 4.46
N ARG A 262 -0.45 -10.83 4.83
CA ARG A 262 -1.23 -11.92 5.46
C ARG A 262 -1.43 -13.11 4.53
N GLY A 263 -1.71 -12.85 3.25
CA GLY A 263 -1.83 -13.89 2.23
C GLY A 263 -0.53 -14.63 1.99
N VAL A 264 0.58 -13.88 1.98
CA VAL A 264 1.91 -14.48 1.92
C VAL A 264 2.13 -15.42 3.10
N MET A 265 1.91 -14.95 4.33
CA MET A 265 2.13 -15.77 5.53
C MET A 265 1.21 -16.98 5.61
N ARG A 266 -0.05 -16.88 5.16
CA ARG A 266 -0.95 -18.03 5.03
C ARG A 266 -0.42 -19.05 4.02
N SER A 267 -0.04 -18.59 2.83
CA SER A 267 0.52 -19.45 1.78
C SER A 267 1.74 -20.24 2.25
N LEU A 268 2.54 -19.63 3.13
CA LEU A 268 3.72 -20.24 3.73
C LEU A 268 3.43 -21.12 4.96
N GLY A 269 2.16 -21.26 5.36
CA GLY A 269 1.75 -22.07 6.51
C GLY A 269 1.95 -21.39 7.88
N TYR A 270 2.10 -20.07 7.91
CA TYR A 270 2.38 -19.28 9.12
C TYR A 270 1.25 -18.32 9.51
N SER A 271 0.01 -18.55 9.07
CA SER A 271 -1.14 -17.67 9.35
C SER A 271 -1.39 -17.44 10.85
N GLN A 272 -1.16 -18.46 11.67
CA GLN A 272 -1.41 -18.43 13.11
C GLN A 272 -0.19 -18.03 13.96
N ILE A 273 0.90 -17.59 13.31
CA ILE A 273 2.14 -17.22 14.00
C ILE A 273 2.26 -15.70 14.03
N THR A 274 2.62 -15.14 15.18
CA THR A 274 2.97 -13.72 15.26
C THR A 274 4.24 -13.43 14.46
N TYR A 275 4.17 -12.44 13.58
CA TYR A 275 5.30 -11.98 12.78
C TYR A 275 5.35 -10.46 12.70
N GLU A 276 6.53 -9.96 12.36
CA GLU A 276 6.79 -8.58 11.95
C GLU A 276 7.28 -8.61 10.50
N HIS A 277 7.02 -7.56 9.73
CA HIS A 277 7.53 -7.43 8.36
C HIS A 277 8.30 -6.14 8.17
N TYR A 278 9.39 -6.21 7.39
CA TYR A 278 10.38 -5.16 7.29
C TYR A 278 10.88 -4.96 5.86
N LEU A 279 11.32 -3.73 5.60
CA LEU A 279 12.26 -3.43 4.53
C LEU A 279 13.68 -3.76 4.99
N TYR A 280 14.53 -4.15 4.05
CA TYR A 280 15.97 -4.09 4.25
C TYR A 280 16.64 -3.42 3.06
N HIS A 281 17.36 -2.33 3.35
CA HIS A 281 18.30 -1.72 2.43
C HIS A 281 19.67 -1.59 3.12
N TYR A 282 20.72 -1.84 2.35
CA TYR A 282 22.10 -1.62 2.74
C TYR A 282 22.77 -0.75 1.68
N GLU A 283 23.36 0.35 2.12
CA GLU A 283 24.17 1.21 1.26
C GLU A 283 25.52 1.45 1.93
N SER A 284 26.61 1.03 1.29
CA SER A 284 27.98 1.29 1.73
C SER A 284 28.89 1.45 0.52
N GLY A 285 29.45 2.64 0.36
CA GLY A 285 30.20 3.01 -0.85
C GLY A 285 29.34 2.81 -2.10
N ASN A 286 29.83 2.00 -3.05
CA ASN A 286 29.11 1.65 -4.27
C ASN A 286 28.21 0.40 -4.11
N SER A 287 28.26 -0.29 -2.97
CA SER A 287 27.42 -1.46 -2.73
C SER A 287 26.04 -1.02 -2.24
N ARG A 288 25.02 -1.27 -3.07
CA ARG A 288 23.61 -1.10 -2.71
C ARG A 288 22.91 -2.43 -2.82
N ARG A 289 22.30 -2.87 -1.73
CA ARG A 289 21.52 -4.10 -1.69
C ARG A 289 20.17 -3.85 -1.06
N GLN A 290 19.17 -4.49 -1.64
CA GLN A 290 17.80 -4.42 -1.19
C GLN A 290 17.21 -5.83 -1.18
N ILE A 291 16.35 -6.06 -0.19
CA ILE A 291 15.47 -7.22 -0.13
C ILE A 291 14.04 -6.70 -0.26
N ASP A 292 13.24 -7.39 -1.05
CA ASP A 292 11.88 -6.96 -1.38
C ASP A 292 11.02 -6.94 -0.12
N LEU A 293 10.98 -8.06 0.61
CA LEU A 293 10.20 -8.21 1.83
C LEU A 293 10.90 -9.14 2.82
N ILE A 294 10.90 -8.79 4.10
CA ILE A 294 11.40 -9.66 5.18
C ILE A 294 10.29 -9.93 6.17
N PHE A 295 10.12 -11.18 6.57
CA PHE A 295 9.34 -11.56 7.74
C PHE A 295 10.25 -11.98 8.88
N VAL A 296 9.96 -11.52 10.09
CA VAL A 296 10.59 -12.00 11.32
C VAL A 296 9.52 -12.72 12.14
N LEU A 297 9.78 -13.97 12.51
CA LEU A 297 8.90 -14.82 13.32
C LEU A 297 9.59 -15.06 14.68
N PRO A 298 9.38 -14.18 15.69
CA PRO A 298 10.10 -14.22 16.96
C PRO A 298 9.99 -15.54 17.70
N ARG A 299 8.81 -16.17 17.68
CA ARG A 299 8.54 -17.44 18.37
C ARG A 299 9.29 -18.62 17.76
N LEU A 300 9.45 -18.64 16.43
CA LEU A 300 10.17 -19.70 15.73
C LEU A 300 11.68 -19.45 15.61
N LYS A 301 12.15 -18.26 16.02
CA LYS A 301 13.51 -17.80 15.73
C LYS A 301 13.85 -17.92 14.24
N THR A 302 12.90 -17.59 13.37
CA THR A 302 13.07 -17.61 11.91
C THR A 302 12.95 -16.20 11.32
N LEU A 303 13.80 -15.88 10.35
CA LEU A 303 13.71 -14.74 9.46
C LEU A 303 13.55 -15.27 8.03
N ILE A 304 12.53 -14.80 7.32
CA ILE A 304 12.26 -15.19 5.93
C ILE A 304 12.62 -14.00 5.04
N ILE A 305 13.57 -14.22 4.12
CA ILE A 305 13.90 -13.29 3.03
C ILE A 305 13.00 -13.66 1.85
N CYS A 306 12.12 -12.73 1.45
CA CYS A 306 11.23 -12.92 0.30
C CYS A 306 11.76 -12.18 -0.93
N GLU A 307 11.80 -12.90 -2.05
CA GLU A 307 12.18 -12.40 -3.37
C GLU A 307 10.99 -12.52 -4.32
N ALA A 308 10.52 -11.40 -4.83
CA ALA A 308 9.36 -11.35 -5.70
C ALA A 308 9.81 -11.36 -7.18
N LYS A 309 9.27 -12.28 -7.97
CA LYS A 309 9.60 -12.43 -9.40
C LYS A 309 8.32 -12.49 -10.22
N TYR A 310 7.82 -11.31 -10.61
CA TYR A 310 6.68 -11.20 -11.51
C TYR A 310 7.11 -11.32 -12.98
N ARG A 311 7.40 -12.55 -13.42
CA ARG A 311 7.77 -12.88 -14.80
C ARG A 311 7.15 -14.21 -15.22
N ASN A 312 6.76 -14.31 -16.49
CA ASN A 312 6.30 -15.57 -17.06
C ASN A 312 7.50 -16.53 -17.21
N ASN A 313 7.29 -17.82 -16.93
CA ASN A 313 8.31 -18.87 -17.07
C ASN A 313 9.62 -18.57 -16.33
N TYR A 314 9.51 -17.98 -15.14
CA TYR A 314 10.69 -17.70 -14.32
C TYR A 314 11.26 -19.00 -13.75
N GLU A 315 12.57 -19.18 -13.91
CA GLU A 315 13.31 -20.27 -13.31
C GLU A 315 14.46 -19.72 -12.46
N LEU A 316 14.78 -20.43 -11.38
CA LEU A 316 15.95 -20.13 -10.57
C LEU A 316 17.22 -20.38 -11.38
N SER A 317 18.05 -19.36 -11.49
CA SER A 317 19.34 -19.39 -12.18
C SER A 317 20.49 -19.45 -11.19
N LYS A 318 21.72 -19.68 -11.70
CA LYS A 318 22.94 -19.55 -10.89
C LYS A 318 23.08 -18.16 -10.28
N ALA A 319 22.70 -17.11 -11.00
CA ALA A 319 22.75 -15.74 -10.49
C ALA A 319 21.79 -15.52 -9.29
N ASP A 320 20.68 -16.26 -9.25
CA ASP A 320 19.75 -16.20 -8.10
C ASP A 320 20.35 -16.87 -6.87
N ILE A 321 21.13 -17.95 -7.04
CA ILE A 321 21.88 -18.59 -5.96
C ILE A 321 22.89 -17.62 -5.36
N ASP A 322 23.72 -17.02 -6.22
CA ASP A 322 24.75 -16.06 -5.80
C ASP A 322 24.11 -14.88 -5.05
N SER A 323 23.02 -14.32 -5.60
CA SER A 323 22.26 -13.23 -4.96
C SER A 323 21.67 -13.64 -3.61
N ALA A 324 21.12 -14.85 -3.49
CA ALA A 324 20.53 -15.34 -2.26
C ALA A 324 21.59 -15.56 -1.16
N TYR A 325 22.76 -16.09 -1.51
CA TYR A 325 23.86 -16.23 -0.54
C TYR A 325 24.41 -14.88 -0.09
N GLU A 326 24.59 -13.93 -1.01
CA GLU A 326 25.00 -12.57 -0.64
C GLU A 326 24.00 -11.92 0.34
N LYS A 327 22.69 -12.02 0.06
CA LYS A 327 21.65 -11.50 0.94
C LYS A 327 21.63 -12.18 2.30
N LYS A 328 21.83 -13.51 2.35
CA LYS A 328 21.98 -14.26 3.62
C LYS A 328 23.17 -13.75 4.42
N GLN A 329 24.34 -13.62 3.80
CA GLN A 329 25.56 -13.14 4.47
C GLN A 329 25.38 -11.73 5.02
N ASP A 330 24.78 -10.83 4.24
CA ASP A 330 24.51 -9.46 4.66
C ASP A 330 23.56 -9.41 5.85
N ILE A 331 22.46 -10.18 5.81
CA ILE A 331 21.52 -10.26 6.93
C ILE A 331 22.18 -10.89 8.16
N GLN A 332 23.03 -11.91 8.01
CA GLN A 332 23.78 -12.48 9.14
C GLN A 332 24.69 -11.44 9.79
N ALA A 333 25.44 -10.68 8.99
CA ALA A 333 26.28 -9.60 9.49
C ALA A 333 25.44 -8.49 10.15
N TYR A 334 24.27 -8.18 9.60
CA TYR A 334 23.34 -7.23 10.17
C TYR A 334 22.78 -7.70 11.52
N MET A 335 22.26 -8.93 11.60
CA MET A 335 21.77 -9.53 12.85
C MET A 335 22.84 -9.53 13.95
N LYS A 336 24.09 -9.88 13.61
CA LYS A 336 25.21 -9.87 14.57
C LYS A 336 25.43 -8.47 15.16
N ARG A 337 25.45 -7.43 14.31
CA ARG A 337 25.55 -6.02 14.75
C ARG A 337 24.40 -5.61 15.68
N HIS A 338 23.20 -6.14 15.44
CA HIS A 338 22.00 -5.86 16.23
C HIS A 338 21.76 -6.84 17.39
N LYS A 339 22.72 -7.73 17.70
CA LYS A 339 22.62 -8.75 18.76
C LYS A 339 21.35 -9.60 18.61
N LYS A 340 21.00 -9.96 17.38
CA LYS A 340 19.89 -10.84 17.02
C LYS A 340 20.43 -12.17 16.49
N SER A 341 19.63 -13.22 16.67
CA SER A 341 19.92 -14.55 16.14
C SER A 341 18.61 -15.18 15.68
N TYR A 342 18.53 -15.43 14.37
CA TYR A 342 17.41 -16.06 13.68
C TYR A 342 17.97 -16.99 12.60
N ASP A 343 17.33 -18.14 12.40
CA ASP A 343 17.53 -18.98 11.22
C ASP A 343 16.99 -18.27 9.98
N ILE A 344 17.74 -18.27 8.88
CA ILE A 344 17.37 -17.54 7.65
C ILE A 344 16.82 -18.51 6.62
N LYS A 345 15.53 -18.36 6.32
CA LYS A 345 14.87 -19.03 5.20
C LYS A 345 14.76 -18.09 4.00
N LEU A 346 14.82 -18.67 2.81
CA LEU A 346 14.52 -17.98 1.56
C LEU A 346 13.09 -18.30 1.16
N CYS A 347 12.43 -17.33 0.55
CA CYS A 347 11.11 -17.49 -0.03
C CYS A 347 11.12 -16.83 -1.41
N TYR A 348 10.67 -17.56 -2.43
CA TYR A 348 10.44 -16.98 -3.76
C TYR A 348 8.95 -16.89 -4.01
N ILE A 349 8.52 -15.70 -4.41
CA ILE A 349 7.13 -15.39 -4.73
C ILE A 349 7.06 -15.15 -6.24
N THR A 350 6.49 -16.09 -6.98
CA THR A 350 6.57 -16.17 -8.44
C THR A 350 5.19 -16.23 -9.08
N LYS A 351 5.09 -15.99 -10.40
CA LYS A 351 3.81 -16.16 -11.10
C LYS A 351 3.33 -17.61 -11.08
N THR A 352 4.21 -18.52 -11.48
CA THR A 352 3.98 -19.97 -11.55
C THR A 352 4.90 -20.70 -10.60
N ALA A 353 4.63 -21.98 -10.35
CA ALA A 353 5.49 -22.80 -9.53
C ALA A 353 6.94 -22.87 -10.08
N LEU A 354 7.92 -22.94 -9.18
CA LEU A 354 9.33 -23.05 -9.49
C LEU A 354 9.69 -24.46 -9.94
N ASN A 355 10.37 -24.53 -11.08
CA ASN A 355 10.97 -25.77 -11.57
C ASN A 355 12.01 -26.29 -10.57
N LYS A 356 11.93 -27.58 -10.24
CA LYS A 356 12.82 -28.26 -9.26
C LYS A 356 14.21 -28.57 -9.85
N ASN A 357 14.79 -27.57 -10.50
CA ASN A 357 16.10 -27.62 -11.13
C ASN A 357 17.23 -27.61 -10.07
N ARG A 358 18.49 -27.65 -10.52
CA ARG A 358 19.66 -27.65 -9.64
C ARG A 358 19.67 -26.47 -8.66
N ALA A 359 19.30 -25.26 -9.12
CA ALA A 359 19.29 -24.07 -8.27
C ALA A 359 18.23 -24.17 -7.17
N PHE A 360 17.06 -24.74 -7.48
CA PHE A 360 16.03 -25.03 -6.48
C PHE A 360 16.55 -26.00 -5.42
N GLN A 361 17.18 -27.11 -5.84
CA GLN A 361 17.70 -28.13 -4.92
C GLN A 361 18.82 -27.60 -4.02
N GLU A 362 19.58 -26.62 -4.51
CA GLU A 362 20.63 -25.99 -3.72
C GLU A 362 20.07 -25.00 -2.68
N LEU A 363 19.09 -24.18 -3.07
CA LEU A 363 18.54 -23.16 -2.19
C LEU A 363 17.45 -23.67 -1.24
N LEU A 364 16.72 -24.72 -1.64
CA LEU A 364 15.52 -25.27 -0.98
C LEU A 364 14.59 -24.16 -0.46
N PRO A 365 14.16 -23.22 -1.32
CA PRO A 365 13.39 -22.07 -0.85
C PRO A 365 11.96 -22.48 -0.50
N LEU A 366 11.35 -21.73 0.42
CA LEU A 366 9.91 -21.63 0.49
C LEU A 366 9.37 -21.04 -0.81
N GLU A 367 8.15 -21.40 -1.17
CA GLU A 367 7.56 -21.04 -2.45
C GLU A 367 6.14 -20.53 -2.26
N MET A 368 5.81 -19.48 -3.00
CA MET A 368 4.46 -18.97 -3.13
C MET A 368 4.22 -18.57 -4.59
N THR A 369 3.05 -18.93 -5.09
CA THR A 369 2.57 -18.54 -6.42
C THR A 369 1.64 -17.33 -6.33
N PHE A 370 1.58 -16.56 -7.41
CA PHE A 370 0.74 -15.38 -7.56
C PHE A 370 -0.75 -15.67 -7.28
N ASP A 371 -1.26 -16.80 -7.76
CA ASP A 371 -2.67 -17.20 -7.58
C ASP A 371 -3.07 -17.37 -6.12
N GLN A 372 -2.12 -17.67 -5.24
CA GLN A 372 -2.39 -17.81 -3.80
C GLN A 372 -2.74 -16.48 -3.11
N LEU A 373 -2.55 -15.34 -3.79
CA LEU A 373 -3.05 -14.02 -3.34
C LEU A 373 -4.57 -13.85 -3.51
N PHE A 374 -5.21 -14.71 -4.31
CA PHE A 374 -6.64 -14.67 -4.63
C PHE A 374 -7.46 -15.66 -3.80
N GLN A 375 -7.10 -15.84 -2.53
CA GLN A 375 -7.86 -16.69 -1.59
C GLN A 375 -8.22 -15.91 -0.33
N SER A 376 -9.39 -16.22 0.27
CA SER A 376 -9.94 -15.56 1.47
C SER A 376 -9.05 -15.63 2.70
N TYR A 377 -8.92 -14.52 3.43
CA TYR A 377 -8.17 -14.42 4.70
C TYR A 377 -8.99 -14.78 5.94
N ASP A 378 -10.30 -14.99 5.79
CA ASP A 378 -11.26 -15.27 6.86
C ASP A 378 -11.38 -16.76 7.17
#